data_AF-A0A8J8FF61-F1
#
_entry.id   AF-A0A8J8FF61-F1
#
_cell.length_a   1.000
_cell.length_b   1.000
_cell.length_c   1.000
_cell.angle_alpha   90.00
_cell.angle_beta   90.00
_cell.angle_gamma   90.00
#
_symmetry.space_group_name_H-M   'P 1'
#
loop_
_entity.id
_entity.type
_entity.pdbx_description
1 polymer ?
#
loop_
_entity_poly.entity_id
_entity_poly.type
_entity_poly.pdbx_seq_one_letter_code
_entity_poly.pdbx_strand_id
1 'polypeptide(L)'
;MSKIKNMDDLSTEELNLELISGAKFVIFQYCISLLIITFKRNSDVYFIRSGESTLKHGIGFTIISFLLGWWGLPWGPIYTIGTIHTNFNGGKNVTEDVLQTIKIS
;
A
#
# COMPACT_ATOMS: atom_id res chain seq x y z
N MET A 1 -0.73 1.08 -15.28
CA MET A 1 0.26 0.39 -14.43
C MET A 1 0.42 1.19 -13.16
N SER A 2 0.33 0.55 -11.99
CA SER A 2 0.65 1.20 -10.72
C SER A 2 2.13 1.60 -10.77
N LYS A 3 2.44 2.87 -10.47
CA LYS A 3 3.84 3.32 -10.45
C LYS A 3 4.51 2.76 -9.20
N ILE A 4 5.77 2.36 -9.28
CA ILE A 4 6.58 2.04 -8.09
C ILE A 4 7.15 3.37 -7.57
N LYS A 5 6.81 3.75 -6.34
CA LYS A 5 7.34 4.93 -5.66
C LYS A 5 8.58 4.57 -4.84
N ASN A 6 9.47 5.56 -4.66
CA ASN A 6 10.72 5.44 -3.90
C ASN A 6 11.77 4.49 -4.52
N MET A 7 11.66 4.18 -5.81
CA MET A 7 12.62 3.34 -6.55
C MET A 7 13.48 4.15 -7.53
N ASP A 8 13.13 5.41 -7.80
CA ASP A 8 13.67 6.21 -8.91
C ASP A 8 15.19 6.50 -8.80
N ASP A 9 15.78 6.35 -7.60
CA ASP A 9 17.20 6.65 -7.32
C ASP A 9 18.10 5.40 -7.20
N LEU A 10 17.58 4.19 -7.45
CA LEU A 10 18.31 2.94 -7.20
C LEU A 10 18.70 2.23 -8.50
N SER A 11 19.95 1.81 -8.59
CA SER A 11 20.39 0.84 -9.61
C SER A 11 19.79 -0.55 -9.33
N THR A 12 19.76 -1.41 -10.36
CA THR A 12 19.27 -2.79 -10.21
C THR A 12 20.09 -3.61 -9.20
N GLU A 13 21.39 -3.35 -9.10
CA GLU A 13 22.25 -4.02 -8.12
C GLU A 13 21.93 -3.57 -6.69
N GLU A 14 21.82 -2.25 -6.46
CA GLU A 14 21.43 -1.70 -5.16
C GLU A 14 20.03 -2.14 -4.74
N LEU A 15 19.08 -2.22 -5.68
CA LEU A 15 17.75 -2.75 -5.43
C LEU A 15 17.81 -4.20 -4.92
N ASN A 16 18.59 -5.06 -5.58
CA ASN A 16 18.74 -6.45 -5.15
C ASN A 16 19.42 -6.55 -3.77
N LEU A 17 20.42 -5.72 -3.51
CA LEU A 17 21.08 -5.66 -2.20
C LEU A 17 20.12 -5.22 -1.10
N GLU A 18 19.28 -4.21 -1.35
CA GLU A 18 18.25 -3.76 -0.42
C GLU A 18 17.17 -4.83 -0.21
N LEU A 19 16.75 -5.54 -1.26
CA LEU A 19 15.79 -6.64 -1.12
C LEU A 19 16.35 -7.78 -0.25
N ILE A 20 17.63 -8.12 -0.43
CA ILE A 20 18.33 -9.10 0.42
C ILE A 20 18.44 -8.60 1.87
N SER A 21 18.63 -7.29 2.07
CA SER A 21 18.71 -6.67 3.40
C SER A 21 17.35 -6.54 4.10
N GLY A 22 16.25 -6.90 3.45
CA GLY A 22 14.89 -6.90 4.01
C GLY A 22 13.99 -5.78 3.52
N ALA A 23 14.37 -5.05 2.47
CA ALA A 23 13.47 -4.14 1.76
C ALA A 23 12.30 -4.92 1.14
N LYS A 24 11.17 -4.22 0.95
CA LYS A 24 9.92 -4.83 0.48
C LYS A 24 9.09 -3.86 -0.33
N PHE A 25 8.30 -4.41 -1.24
CA PHE A 25 7.26 -3.67 -1.95
C PHE A 25 5.93 -3.80 -1.20
N VAL A 26 5.31 -2.66 -0.92
CA VAL A 26 4.10 -2.58 -0.10
C VAL A 26 3.05 -1.73 -0.80
N ILE A 27 1.79 -2.19 -0.76
CA ILE A 27 0.64 -1.37 -1.08
C ILE A 27 -0.17 -1.06 0.18
N PHE A 28 -0.74 0.14 0.21
CA PHE A 28 -1.68 0.56 1.24
C PHE A 28 -3.09 0.56 0.66
N GLN A 29 -4.10 0.53 1.53
CA GLN A 29 -5.49 0.55 1.10
C GLN A 29 -6.18 1.81 1.57
N TYR A 30 -7.10 2.30 0.77
CA TYR A 30 -7.99 3.38 1.18
C TYR A 30 -9.43 3.10 0.82
N CYS A 31 -10.33 3.59 1.68
CA CYS A 31 -11.77 3.45 1.57
C CYS A 31 -12.41 4.83 1.42
N ILE A 32 -13.27 5.00 0.42
CA ILE A 32 -14.09 6.21 0.25
C ILE A 32 -15.51 5.78 -0.04
N SER A 33 -16.46 6.27 0.75
CA SER A 33 -17.89 6.02 0.58
C SER A 33 -18.62 7.30 0.20
N LEU A 34 -19.49 7.18 -0.80
CA LEU A 34 -20.42 8.21 -1.27
C LEU A 34 -21.85 7.70 -1.03
N LEU A 35 -22.34 7.86 0.21
CA LEU A 35 -23.69 7.49 0.68
C LEU A 35 -24.07 6.01 0.47
N ILE A 36 -24.28 5.56 -0.75
CA ILE A 36 -24.66 4.18 -1.08
C ILE A 36 -23.56 3.41 -1.82
N ILE A 37 -22.54 4.10 -2.34
CA ILE A 37 -21.45 3.47 -3.07
C ILE A 37 -20.18 3.53 -2.22
N THR A 38 -19.51 2.40 -2.03
CA THR A 38 -18.21 2.33 -1.35
C THR A 38 -17.14 1.88 -2.31
N PHE A 39 -16.04 2.63 -2.35
CA PHE A 39 -14.83 2.27 -3.08
C PHE A 39 -13.74 1.86 -2.09
N LYS A 40 -13.24 0.63 -2.25
CA LYS A 40 -12.00 0.17 -1.63
C LYS A 40 -10.94 0.04 -2.72
N ARG A 41 -9.83 0.78 -2.59
CA ARG A 41 -8.76 0.81 -3.60
C ARG A 41 -7.39 0.61 -2.97
N ASN A 42 -6.48 0.09 -3.78
CA ASN A 42 -5.06 0.00 -3.43
C ASN A 42 -4.35 1.27 -3.87
N SER A 43 -3.32 1.67 -3.13
CA SER A 43 -2.37 2.70 -3.53
C SER A 43 -1.47 2.21 -4.67
N ASP A 44 -0.63 3.12 -5.16
CA ASP A 44 0.60 2.75 -5.86
C ASP A 44 1.48 1.82 -5.01
N VAL A 45 2.41 1.12 -5.66
CA VAL A 45 3.39 0.28 -4.97
C VAL A 45 4.47 1.18 -4.37
N TYR A 46 4.75 1.02 -3.09
CA TYR A 46 5.84 1.71 -2.40
C TYR A 46 7.00 0.74 -2.19
N PHE A 47 8.19 1.11 -2.66
CA PHE A 47 9.42 0.47 -2.22
C PHE A 47 9.77 1.00 -0.82
N ILE A 48 9.86 0.08 0.15
CA ILE A 48 10.20 0.37 1.54
C ILE A 48 11.59 -0.21 1.79
N ARG A 49 12.56 0.66 2.07
CA ARG A 49 13.94 0.26 2.36
C ARG A 49 14.04 -0.54 3.66
N SER A 50 15.13 -1.27 3.82
CA SER A 50 15.34 -2.00 5.07
C SER A 50 15.39 -1.04 6.27
N GLY A 51 14.67 -1.39 7.35
CA GLY A 51 14.54 -0.55 8.54
C GLY A 51 13.65 0.69 8.41
N GLU A 52 13.12 0.98 7.21
CA GLU A 52 12.24 2.12 7.00
C GLU A 52 10.82 1.84 7.53
N SER A 53 10.25 2.81 8.24
CA SER A 53 8.88 2.68 8.74
C SER A 53 7.86 2.70 7.59
N THR A 54 7.02 1.66 7.52
CA THR A 54 5.90 1.59 6.58
C THR A 54 4.77 2.55 6.92
N LEU A 55 4.62 2.92 8.20
CA LEU A 55 3.52 3.75 8.69
C LEU A 55 3.50 5.14 8.05
N LYS A 56 4.67 5.72 7.77
CA LYS A 56 4.75 7.06 7.15
C LYS A 56 4.10 7.11 5.77
N HIS A 57 4.10 5.99 5.05
CA HIS A 57 3.49 5.88 3.72
C HIS A 57 2.00 5.51 3.80
N GLY A 58 1.59 4.80 4.85
CA GLY A 58 0.21 4.35 5.06
C GLY A 58 -0.71 5.37 5.73
N ILE A 59 -0.17 6.29 6.55
CA ILE A 59 -0.97 7.14 7.44
C ILE A 59 -1.96 8.03 6.69
N GLY A 60 -1.59 8.57 5.53
CA GLY A 60 -2.48 9.39 4.71
C GLY A 60 -3.70 8.59 4.23
N PHE A 61 -3.49 7.35 3.80
CA PHE A 61 -4.57 6.45 3.37
C PHE A 61 -5.49 6.05 4.52
N THR A 62 -4.91 5.86 5.71
CA THR A 62 -5.67 5.61 6.96
C THR A 62 -6.57 6.81 7.31
N ILE A 63 -6.03 8.04 7.26
CA ILE A 63 -6.80 9.26 7.53
C ILE A 63 -7.95 9.41 6.52
N ILE A 64 -7.68 9.23 5.23
CA ILE A 64 -8.72 9.30 4.19
C ILE A 64 -9.82 8.27 4.46
N SER A 65 -9.44 7.03 4.77
CA SER A 65 -10.40 5.96 5.08
C SER A 65 -11.23 6.27 6.31
N PHE A 66 -10.58 6.78 7.36
CA PHE A 66 -11.23 7.15 8.61
C PHE A 66 -12.17 8.37 8.46
N LEU A 67 -11.96 9.27 7.50
CA LEU A 67 -12.85 10.42 7.32
C LEU A 67 -13.96 10.13 6.32
N LEU A 68 -13.65 9.39 5.26
CA LEU A 68 -14.52 9.25 4.10
C LEU A 68 -15.10 7.85 3.93
N GLY A 69 -14.62 6.84 4.65
CA GLY A 69 -15.01 5.45 4.41
C GLY A 69 -16.34 5.01 5.04
N TRP A 70 -16.84 5.71 6.07
CA TRP A 70 -17.99 5.24 6.88
C TRP A 70 -19.36 5.35 6.22
N TRP A 71 -19.51 6.25 5.25
CA TRP A 71 -20.83 6.69 4.78
C TRP A 71 -21.64 5.65 4.00
N GLY A 72 -21.04 4.53 3.60
CA GLY A 72 -21.68 3.47 2.82
C GLY A 72 -22.27 2.37 3.69
N LEU A 73 -23.59 2.20 3.68
CA LEU A 73 -24.25 1.10 4.41
C LEU A 73 -24.32 -0.18 3.55
N PRO A 74 -24.00 -1.38 4.06
CA PRO A 74 -23.23 -1.70 5.28
C PRO A 74 -21.71 -1.75 5.06
N TRP A 75 -21.25 -1.66 3.82
CA TRP A 75 -19.86 -2.01 3.45
C TRP A 75 -18.80 -0.98 3.87
N GLY A 76 -19.18 0.28 4.02
CA GLY A 76 -18.32 1.39 4.40
C GLY A 76 -17.58 1.14 5.71
N PRO A 77 -18.27 0.92 6.84
CA PRO A 77 -17.62 0.60 8.11
C PRO A 77 -16.71 -0.64 8.04
N ILE A 78 -17.17 -1.72 7.39
CA ILE A 78 -16.41 -2.97 7.26
C ILE A 78 -15.10 -2.73 6.52
N TYR A 79 -15.15 -2.06 5.36
CA TYR A 79 -13.95 -1.77 4.58
C TYR A 79 -13.07 -0.74 5.25
N THR A 80 -13.64 0.26 5.91
CA THR A 80 -12.86 1.28 6.63
C THR A 80 -12.01 0.63 7.72
N ILE A 81 -12.61 -0.18 8.59
CA ILE A 81 -11.89 -0.92 9.64
C ILE A 81 -10.81 -1.82 9.03
N GLY A 82 -11.14 -2.56 7.97
CA GLY A 82 -10.19 -3.40 7.26
C GLY A 82 -8.99 -2.63 6.71
N THR A 83 -9.23 -1.51 6.02
CA THR A 83 -8.15 -0.68 5.45
C THR A 83 -7.26 -0.05 6.52
N ILE A 84 -7.87 0.42 7.62
CA ILE A 84 -7.14 0.97 8.77
C ILE A 84 -6.24 -0.11 9.38
N HIS A 85 -6.78 -1.31 9.63
CA HIS A 85 -6.02 -2.43 10.19
C HIS A 85 -4.87 -2.86 9.27
N THR A 86 -5.14 -3.01 7.96
CA THR A 86 -4.10 -3.35 6.98
C THR A 86 -2.98 -2.31 6.96
N ASN A 87 -3.31 -1.02 6.97
CA ASN A 87 -2.30 0.04 6.91
C ASN A 87 -1.47 0.12 8.20
N PHE A 88 -2.09 -0.06 9.38
CA PHE A 88 -1.37 -0.08 10.65
C PHE A 88 -0.47 -1.32 10.82
N ASN A 89 -0.83 -2.46 10.22
CA ASN A 89 0.03 -3.65 10.15
C ASN A 89 1.15 -3.52 9.10
N GLY A 90 1.36 -2.32 8.55
CA GLY A 90 2.44 -2.02 7.62
C GLY A 90 2.10 -2.27 6.15
N GLY A 91 0.82 -2.33 5.80
CA GLY A 91 0.34 -2.53 4.44
C GLY A 91 0.39 -3.98 3.96
N LYS A 92 0.02 -4.21 2.70
CA LYS A 92 0.11 -5.53 2.07
C LYS A 92 1.45 -5.66 1.36
N ASN A 93 2.26 -6.63 1.77
CA ASN A 93 3.49 -6.99 1.07
C ASN A 93 3.14 -7.62 -0.29
N VAL A 94 3.68 -7.06 -1.36
CA VAL A 94 3.49 -7.49 -2.76
C VAL A 94 4.84 -7.72 -3.46
N THR A 95 5.89 -7.97 -2.68
CA THR A 95 7.25 -8.13 -3.21
C THR A 95 7.35 -9.24 -4.24
N GLU A 96 6.75 -10.40 -3.96
CA GLU A 96 6.75 -11.53 -4.89
C GLU A 96 6.02 -11.20 -6.20
N ASP A 97 4.83 -10.58 -6.11
CA ASP A 97 4.03 -10.17 -7.28
C ASP A 97 4.81 -9.19 -8.18
N VAL A 98 5.50 -8.23 -7.57
CA VAL A 98 6.30 -7.22 -8.28
C VAL A 98 7.52 -7.87 -8.94
N LEU A 99 8.24 -8.74 -8.22
CA LEU A 99 9.41 -9.44 -8.77
C LEU A 99 9.05 -10.38 -9.91
N GLN A 100 7.91 -11.06 -9.83
CA GLN A 100 7.41 -11.89 -10.94
C GLN A 100 7.11 -11.04 -12.17
N THR A 101 6.48 -9.87 -11.99
CA THR A 101 6.16 -8.96 -13.09
C THR A 101 7.42 -8.43 -13.77
N ILE A 102 8.47 -8.08 -13.01
CA ILE A 102 9.75 -7.60 -13.55
C ILE A 102 10.49 -8.70 -14.31
N LYS A 103 10.49 -9.95 -13.83
CA LYS A 103 11.16 -11.08 -14.49
C LYS A 103 10.56 -11.47 -15.84
N ILE A 104 9.29 -11.12 -16.07
CA ILE A 104 8.54 -11.45 -17.29
C ILE A 104 8.64 -10.30 -18.33
N SER A 105 9.12 -9.12 -17.92
CA SER A 105 9.34 -7.94 -18.78
C SER A 105 10.73 -7.90 -19.38
#